data_AF-A0A4U0ENI3-F1
#
_entry.id   AF-A0A4U0ENI3-F1
#
_cell.length_a   1.000
_cell.length_b   1.000
_cell.length_c   1.000
_cell.angle_alpha   90.00
_cell.angle_beta   90.00
_cell.angle_gamma   90.00
#
_symmetry.space_group_name_H-M   'P 1'
#
loop_
_entity.id
_entity.type
_entity.pdbx_description
1 polymer ?
#
loop_
_entity_poly.entity_id
_entity_poly.type
_entity_poly.pdbx_seq_one_letter_code
_entity_poly.pdbx_strand_id
1 'polypeptide(L)'
;MSKTISDYKSKWNTFFENWLNSPQGVFENDIWGKGHTGKGKTELDPFSLPQPYLGNPNDCSVITLNLNPGPTSDLRIYKDGMLVKQFSDSENYFEYAKSFPQMNLENHPSRFWIKQFKWIDNIIDSDIKHTLPFAIEICPWHSKKWKALKKISPELNTYIRENVFDIISEAINYSAMKTVLSVGKTYYDLFSLESLGFEKLIEITPDNYSEIVNLGWPKNKKEQLSKRFFSIWKHKETGIKYFNTYSFGSNTPPSDNWNEIQNYILKNYS
;
A
#
# COMPACT_ATOMS: atom_id res chain seq x y z
N MET A 1 -6.79 -15.21 -17.62
CA MET A 1 -7.04 -15.89 -16.33
C MET A 1 -6.55 -14.96 -15.24
N SER A 2 -7.38 -14.68 -14.23
CA SER A 2 -6.97 -13.88 -13.07
C SER A 2 -5.90 -14.62 -12.29
N LYS A 3 -4.90 -13.91 -11.75
CA LYS A 3 -3.81 -14.50 -10.96
C LYS A 3 -4.30 -14.90 -9.57
N THR A 4 -3.87 -16.08 -9.12
CA THR A 4 -4.20 -16.57 -7.77
C THR A 4 -3.14 -16.19 -6.74
N ILE A 5 -3.47 -16.27 -5.46
CA ILE A 5 -2.53 -16.16 -4.34
C ILE A 5 -1.41 -17.21 -4.46
N SER A 6 -1.71 -18.42 -4.96
CA SER A 6 -0.71 -19.46 -5.20
C SER A 6 0.30 -19.03 -6.28
N ASP A 7 -0.19 -18.53 -7.41
CA ASP A 7 0.67 -17.99 -8.48
C ASP A 7 1.53 -16.84 -7.97
N TYR A 8 0.95 -15.99 -7.13
CA TYR A 8 1.60 -14.83 -6.54
C TYR A 8 2.75 -15.23 -5.61
N LYS A 9 2.53 -16.21 -4.72
CA LYS A 9 3.56 -16.76 -3.84
C LYS A 9 4.71 -17.36 -4.66
N SER A 10 4.39 -18.21 -5.64
CA SER A 10 5.40 -18.84 -6.49
C SER A 10 6.22 -17.79 -7.26
N LYS A 11 5.56 -16.79 -7.86
CA LYS A 11 6.22 -15.71 -8.59
C LYS A 11 7.22 -14.97 -7.71
N TRP A 12 6.79 -14.55 -6.52
CA TRP A 12 7.66 -13.75 -5.66
C TRP A 12 8.78 -14.59 -5.04
N ASN A 13 8.55 -15.85 -4.69
CA ASN A 13 9.62 -16.75 -4.25
C ASN A 13 10.74 -16.84 -5.31
N THR A 14 10.38 -17.11 -6.57
CA THR A 14 11.35 -17.12 -7.69
C THR A 14 11.99 -15.75 -7.91
N PHE A 15 11.24 -14.66 -7.80
CA PHE A 15 11.78 -13.31 -7.92
C PHE A 15 12.88 -13.05 -6.88
N PHE A 16 12.68 -13.44 -5.62
CA PHE A 16 13.64 -13.20 -4.56
C PHE A 16 14.85 -14.13 -4.61
N GLU A 17 14.70 -15.37 -5.06
CA GLU A 17 15.84 -16.24 -5.39
C GLU A 17 16.75 -15.57 -6.44
N ASN A 18 16.16 -15.01 -7.50
CA ASN A 18 16.91 -14.29 -8.52
C ASN A 18 17.54 -13.00 -7.97
N TRP A 19 16.81 -12.26 -7.13
CA TRP A 19 17.31 -11.01 -6.55
C TRP A 19 18.49 -11.25 -5.62
N LEU A 20 18.48 -12.33 -4.82
CA LEU A 20 19.61 -12.72 -3.97
C LEU A 20 20.89 -12.98 -4.78
N ASN A 21 20.75 -13.50 -6.01
CA ASN A 21 21.88 -13.77 -6.90
C ASN A 21 22.35 -12.51 -7.65
N SER A 22 21.42 -11.68 -8.13
CA SER A 22 21.74 -10.50 -8.94
C SER A 22 20.69 -9.39 -8.78
N PRO A 23 20.80 -8.54 -7.75
CA PRO A 23 19.84 -7.45 -7.49
C PRO A 23 19.67 -6.52 -8.70
N GLN A 24 20.80 -6.08 -9.29
CA GLN A 24 20.83 -5.20 -10.44
C GLN A 24 20.16 -5.84 -11.67
N GLY A 25 20.54 -7.08 -12.01
CA GLY A 25 19.99 -7.78 -13.16
C GLY A 25 18.48 -8.05 -13.05
N VAL A 26 17.96 -8.33 -11.85
CA VAL A 26 16.52 -8.44 -11.63
C VAL A 26 15.82 -7.11 -11.83
N PHE A 27 16.38 -6.03 -11.27
CA PHE A 27 15.82 -4.69 -11.41
C PHE A 27 15.75 -4.25 -12.87
N GLU A 28 16.83 -4.38 -13.64
CA GLU A 28 16.89 -3.97 -15.05
C GLU A 28 15.89 -4.71 -15.96
N ASN A 29 15.56 -5.95 -15.62
CA ASN A 29 14.59 -6.76 -16.35
C ASN A 29 13.15 -6.58 -15.86
N ASP A 30 12.96 -6.03 -14.66
CA ASP A 30 11.67 -5.75 -14.07
C ASP A 30 11.00 -4.54 -14.73
N ILE A 31 9.67 -4.51 -14.70
CA ILE A 31 8.88 -3.45 -15.32
C ILE A 31 9.19 -2.07 -14.73
N TRP A 32 9.52 -2.02 -13.43
CA TRP A 32 9.88 -0.78 -12.76
C TRP A 32 11.28 -0.33 -13.17
N GLY A 33 12.23 -1.23 -13.39
CA GLY A 33 13.56 -0.84 -13.89
C GLY A 33 13.52 -0.36 -15.33
N LYS A 34 12.87 -1.09 -16.24
CA LYS A 34 12.67 -0.67 -17.64
C LYS A 34 11.95 0.67 -17.76
N GLY A 35 10.97 0.88 -16.87
CA GLY A 35 10.13 2.06 -16.86
C GLY A 35 10.71 3.24 -16.09
N HIS A 36 11.76 3.08 -15.26
CA HIS A 36 12.25 4.14 -14.37
C HIS A 36 13.48 4.87 -14.94
N THR A 37 13.44 6.20 -14.86
CA THR A 37 14.51 7.09 -15.34
C THR A 37 14.95 8.06 -14.23
N GLY A 38 14.58 7.77 -12.98
CA GLY A 38 14.91 8.64 -11.85
C GLY A 38 16.42 8.80 -11.73
N LYS A 39 16.89 10.04 -11.63
CA LYS A 39 18.30 10.35 -11.39
C LYS A 39 18.47 10.85 -9.95
N GLY A 40 19.52 10.40 -9.28
CA GLY A 40 19.88 10.89 -7.95
C GLY A 40 18.85 10.50 -6.89
N LYS A 41 18.21 11.48 -6.24
CA LYS A 41 17.39 11.20 -5.04
C LYS A 41 16.09 10.44 -5.31
N THR A 42 15.63 10.35 -6.55
CA THR A 42 14.39 9.66 -6.94
C THR A 42 14.64 8.30 -7.60
N GLU A 43 15.90 7.90 -7.72
CA GLU A 43 16.31 6.60 -8.25
C GLU A 43 15.75 5.46 -7.36
N LEU A 44 15.37 4.36 -8.00
CA LEU A 44 15.01 3.14 -7.30
C LEU A 44 16.30 2.42 -6.92
N ASP A 45 16.34 1.87 -5.73
CA ASP A 45 17.51 1.19 -5.19
C ASP A 45 17.39 -0.33 -5.42
N PRO A 46 18.12 -0.89 -6.41
CA PRO A 46 18.09 -2.33 -6.67
C PRO A 46 18.72 -3.13 -5.54
N PHE A 47 19.60 -2.52 -4.74
CA PHE A 47 20.32 -3.16 -3.63
C PHE A 47 19.59 -3.02 -2.29
N SER A 48 18.35 -2.56 -2.30
CA SER A 48 17.48 -2.62 -1.14
C SER A 48 16.43 -3.70 -1.31
N LEU A 49 16.22 -4.50 -0.27
CA LEU A 49 15.26 -5.61 -0.25
C LEU A 49 13.90 -5.16 -0.79
N PRO A 50 13.44 -5.67 -1.95
CA PRO A 50 12.12 -5.33 -2.46
C PRO A 50 11.01 -5.76 -1.48
N GLN A 51 9.89 -5.04 -1.50
CA GLN A 51 8.75 -5.33 -0.62
C GLN A 51 7.45 -5.35 -1.42
N PRO A 52 7.21 -6.31 -2.34
CA PRO A 52 5.94 -6.41 -3.06
C PRO A 52 4.72 -6.56 -2.15
N TYR A 53 4.90 -7.22 -1.01
CA TYR A 53 3.88 -7.34 0.01
C TYR A 53 4.47 -7.67 1.38
N LEU A 54 3.68 -7.47 2.44
CA LEU A 54 3.95 -7.91 3.81
C LEU A 54 2.64 -8.39 4.44
N GLY A 55 2.70 -9.44 5.26
CA GLY A 55 1.54 -10.07 5.88
C GLY A 55 0.96 -11.24 5.08
N ASN A 56 -0.08 -11.86 5.63
CA ASN A 56 -0.68 -13.08 5.08
C ASN A 56 -1.95 -12.77 4.27
N PRO A 57 -1.99 -13.00 2.94
CA PRO A 57 -3.19 -12.78 2.13
C PRO A 57 -4.33 -13.76 2.44
N ASN A 58 -4.05 -14.87 3.13
CA ASN A 58 -5.04 -15.87 3.52
C ASN A 58 -5.55 -15.70 4.96
N ASP A 59 -5.06 -14.72 5.70
CA ASP A 59 -5.49 -14.40 7.08
C ASP A 59 -5.02 -12.98 7.43
N CYS A 60 -5.90 -11.98 7.26
CA CYS A 60 -5.55 -10.58 7.53
C CYS A 60 -6.72 -9.79 8.11
N SER A 61 -6.41 -8.79 8.94
CA SER A 61 -7.41 -7.86 9.48
C SER A 61 -7.93 -6.91 8.39
N VAL A 62 -6.99 -6.34 7.61
CA VAL A 62 -7.27 -5.39 6.55
C VAL A 62 -6.24 -5.50 5.44
N ILE A 63 -6.64 -5.13 4.22
CA ILE A 63 -5.72 -5.01 3.08
C ILE A 63 -5.35 -3.55 2.88
N THR A 64 -4.07 -3.24 2.78
CA THR A 64 -3.59 -1.87 2.51
C THR A 64 -2.79 -1.78 1.22
N LEU A 65 -3.14 -0.82 0.37
CA LEU A 65 -2.36 -0.44 -0.80
C LEU A 65 -1.32 0.61 -0.44
N ASN A 66 -0.05 0.30 -0.68
CA ASN A 66 1.08 1.15 -0.38
C ASN A 66 1.96 1.49 -1.61
N LEU A 67 2.58 2.67 -1.51
CA LEU A 67 3.33 3.30 -2.56
C LEU A 67 4.76 3.43 -2.07
N ASN A 68 5.55 2.38 -2.32
CA ASN A 68 6.98 2.33 -2.05
C ASN A 68 7.32 2.64 -0.58
N PRO A 69 7.88 1.69 0.19
CA PRO A 69 8.26 1.94 1.57
C PRO A 69 9.50 2.84 1.75
N GLY A 70 9.44 4.10 1.34
CA GLY A 70 10.32 5.19 1.76
C GLY A 70 11.84 4.95 1.60
N PRO A 71 12.66 5.81 2.22
CA PRO A 71 14.11 5.71 2.12
C PRO A 71 14.62 4.41 2.73
N THR A 72 15.67 3.88 2.12
CA THR A 72 16.37 2.66 2.50
C THR A 72 17.10 2.90 3.81
N SER A 73 16.53 2.36 4.90
CA SER A 73 17.26 2.19 6.14
C SER A 73 18.34 1.11 5.91
N ASP A 74 19.45 1.24 6.62
CA ASP A 74 20.47 0.20 6.82
C ASP A 74 19.90 -1.23 6.91
N LEU A 75 18.72 -1.40 7.51
CA LEU A 75 18.04 -2.69 7.67
C LEU A 75 17.77 -3.47 6.37
N ARG A 76 17.67 -2.82 5.21
CA ARG A 76 17.27 -3.47 3.94
C ARG A 76 18.41 -3.60 2.93
N ILE A 77 19.63 -3.21 3.31
CA ILE A 77 20.78 -3.27 2.41
C ILE A 77 21.06 -4.73 2.04
N TYR A 78 21.25 -4.99 0.76
CA TYR A 78 21.60 -6.30 0.23
C TYR A 78 22.82 -6.89 0.98
N LYS A 79 22.72 -8.16 1.38
CA LYS A 79 23.67 -8.93 2.22
C LYS A 79 23.86 -8.45 3.67
N ASP A 80 23.82 -7.14 3.91
CA ASP A 80 24.19 -6.58 5.21
C ASP A 80 23.01 -6.25 6.12
N GLY A 81 21.85 -5.95 5.52
CA GLY A 81 20.66 -5.50 6.20
C GLY A 81 20.00 -6.59 7.04
N MET A 82 19.59 -6.25 8.25
CA MET A 82 18.93 -7.18 9.17
C MET A 82 17.68 -7.84 8.57
N LEU A 83 16.85 -7.10 7.84
CA LEU A 83 15.67 -7.66 7.18
C LEU A 83 16.05 -8.59 6.02
N VAL A 84 17.18 -8.36 5.35
CA VAL A 84 17.71 -9.26 4.33
C VAL A 84 18.20 -10.57 4.97
N LYS A 85 18.85 -10.50 6.14
CA LYS A 85 19.26 -11.68 6.90
C LYS A 85 18.07 -12.51 7.36
N GLN A 86 17.06 -11.87 7.96
CA GLN A 86 15.80 -12.53 8.33
C GLN A 86 15.13 -13.23 7.14
N PHE A 87 15.10 -12.58 5.98
CA PHE A 87 14.62 -13.21 4.75
C PHE A 87 15.51 -14.39 4.33
N SER A 88 16.83 -14.25 4.35
CA SER A 88 17.78 -15.31 3.97
C SER A 88 17.72 -16.53 4.88
N ASP A 89 17.33 -16.34 6.14
CA ASP A 89 17.14 -17.40 7.14
C ASP A 89 15.74 -18.06 7.04
N SER A 90 14.84 -17.51 6.22
CA SER A 90 13.50 -18.05 5.99
C SER A 90 13.48 -19.04 4.84
N GLU A 91 12.54 -20.00 4.85
CA GLU A 91 12.40 -21.01 3.79
C GLU A 91 12.18 -20.38 2.40
N ASN A 92 11.36 -19.33 2.35
CA ASN A 92 11.07 -18.57 1.14
C ASN A 92 10.51 -17.18 1.50
N TYR A 93 10.26 -16.34 0.49
CA TYR A 93 9.79 -14.99 0.73
C TYR A 93 8.41 -14.94 1.38
N PHE A 94 7.53 -15.87 1.04
CA PHE A 94 6.20 -15.92 1.65
C PHE A 94 6.29 -16.16 3.17
N GLU A 95 7.07 -17.14 3.62
CA GLU A 95 7.25 -17.41 5.06
C GLU A 95 7.89 -16.22 5.79
N TYR A 96 8.84 -15.53 5.16
CA TYR A 96 9.40 -14.27 5.67
C TYR A 96 8.35 -13.16 5.79
N ALA A 97 7.57 -12.93 4.73
CA ALA A 97 6.64 -11.80 4.65
C ALA A 97 5.41 -12.00 5.55
N LYS A 98 4.97 -13.26 5.72
CA LYS A 98 3.76 -13.64 6.47
C LYS A 98 3.73 -13.10 7.89
N SER A 99 4.86 -13.04 8.58
CA SER A 99 4.96 -12.53 9.96
C SER A 99 5.04 -11.00 10.06
N PHE A 100 4.95 -10.29 8.93
CA PHE A 100 5.09 -8.84 8.83
C PHE A 100 6.35 -8.31 9.57
N PRO A 101 7.57 -8.67 9.11
CA PRO A 101 8.81 -8.45 9.86
C PRO A 101 9.09 -6.99 10.24
N GLN A 102 8.56 -6.02 9.50
CA GLN A 102 8.63 -4.60 9.87
C GLN A 102 7.94 -4.33 11.23
N MET A 103 6.81 -4.98 11.54
CA MET A 103 6.07 -4.76 12.81
C MET A 103 6.82 -5.28 14.03
N ASN A 104 7.66 -6.29 13.86
CA ASN A 104 8.34 -6.98 14.98
C ASN A 104 9.66 -6.31 15.39
N LEU A 105 9.94 -5.10 14.87
CA LEU A 105 11.15 -4.36 15.20
C LEU A 105 10.98 -3.60 16.52
N GLU A 106 11.77 -3.95 17.54
CA GLU A 106 11.77 -3.25 18.84
C GLU A 106 12.00 -1.74 18.71
N ASN A 107 12.93 -1.33 17.83
CA ASN A 107 13.21 0.06 17.50
C ASN A 107 12.96 0.32 16.02
N HIS A 108 11.70 0.57 15.66
CA HIS A 108 11.28 0.67 14.27
C HIS A 108 11.81 1.98 13.59
N PRO A 109 12.71 1.91 12.58
CA PRO A 109 13.29 3.12 11.99
C PRO A 109 12.38 3.80 10.96
N SER A 110 11.41 3.07 10.40
CA SER A 110 10.49 3.65 9.40
C SER A 110 9.28 4.32 10.04
N ARG A 111 9.28 5.66 9.99
CA ARG A 111 8.13 6.50 10.38
C ARG A 111 6.88 6.24 9.56
N PHE A 112 7.02 5.68 8.36
CA PHE A 112 5.89 5.35 7.49
C PHE A 112 5.04 4.26 8.14
N TRP A 113 5.65 3.11 8.47
CA TRP A 113 4.96 1.97 9.05
C TRP A 113 4.40 2.28 10.43
N ILE A 114 5.13 2.98 11.30
CA ILE A 114 4.62 3.43 12.61
C ILE A 114 3.30 4.22 12.44
N LYS A 115 3.24 5.15 11.49
CA LYS A 115 2.03 5.94 11.24
C LYS A 115 0.94 5.10 10.58
N GLN A 116 1.29 4.19 9.69
CA GLN A 116 0.34 3.28 9.07
C GLN A 116 -0.31 2.36 10.09
N PHE A 117 0.45 1.73 10.99
CA PHE A 117 -0.10 0.84 12.00
C PHE A 117 -0.98 1.58 12.98
N LYS A 118 -0.53 2.74 13.50
CA LYS A 118 -1.38 3.57 14.36
C LYS A 118 -2.71 3.94 13.67
N TRP A 119 -2.64 4.25 12.38
CA TRP A 119 -3.83 4.59 11.61
C TRP A 119 -4.77 3.40 11.42
N ILE A 120 -4.23 2.23 11.06
CA ILE A 120 -4.99 0.97 10.95
C ILE A 120 -5.65 0.64 12.29
N ASP A 121 -4.90 0.69 13.40
CA ASP A 121 -5.38 0.41 14.75
C ASP A 121 -6.53 1.31 15.19
N ASN A 122 -6.60 2.54 14.67
CA ASN A 122 -7.68 3.48 14.95
C ASN A 122 -8.94 3.21 14.12
N ILE A 123 -8.81 2.53 12.99
CA ILE A 123 -9.90 2.23 12.06
C ILE A 123 -10.51 0.86 12.33
N ILE A 124 -9.69 -0.15 12.61
CA ILE A 124 -10.16 -1.52 12.77
C ILE A 124 -10.81 -1.72 14.14
N ASP A 125 -11.89 -2.52 14.14
CA ASP A 125 -12.57 -2.90 15.38
C ASP A 125 -11.63 -3.68 16.31
N SER A 126 -11.82 -3.53 17.63
CA SER A 126 -11.02 -4.20 18.65
C SER A 126 -10.91 -5.70 18.44
N ASP A 127 -11.99 -6.30 17.96
CA ASP A 127 -12.15 -7.74 17.87
C ASP A 127 -11.27 -8.34 16.77
N ILE A 128 -10.80 -7.54 15.81
CA ILE A 128 -9.95 -7.99 14.69
C ILE A 128 -8.49 -7.51 14.80
N LYS A 129 -8.12 -6.83 15.90
CA LYS A 129 -6.74 -6.33 16.14
C LYS A 129 -5.70 -7.43 16.35
N HIS A 130 -6.13 -8.66 16.61
CA HIS A 130 -5.24 -9.79 16.82
C HIS A 130 -4.64 -10.33 15.51
N THR A 131 -5.17 -9.92 14.35
CA THR A 131 -4.68 -10.33 13.03
C THR A 131 -3.90 -9.20 12.37
N LEU A 132 -2.75 -9.54 11.77
CA LEU A 132 -1.90 -8.57 11.08
C LEU A 132 -2.57 -8.06 9.77
N PRO A 133 -2.27 -6.84 9.33
CA PRO A 133 -2.69 -6.36 8.03
C PRO A 133 -1.95 -7.11 6.90
N PHE A 134 -2.55 -7.12 5.72
CA PHE A 134 -1.88 -7.52 4.48
C PHE A 134 -1.61 -6.28 3.63
N ALA A 135 -0.35 -5.87 3.56
CA ALA A 135 0.08 -4.72 2.78
C ALA A 135 0.59 -5.16 1.41
N ILE A 136 0.09 -4.53 0.34
CA ILE A 136 0.56 -4.75 -1.03
C ILE A 136 1.12 -3.44 -1.57
N GLU A 137 2.33 -3.50 -2.11
CA GLU A 137 2.98 -2.35 -2.74
C GLU A 137 2.74 -2.37 -4.25
N ILE A 138 2.32 -1.24 -4.82
CA ILE A 138 2.26 -1.10 -6.29
C ILE A 138 3.68 -1.19 -6.88
N CYS A 139 4.63 -0.49 -6.26
CA CYS A 139 6.04 -0.52 -6.62
C CYS A 139 6.84 -1.17 -5.48
N PRO A 140 7.43 -2.36 -5.69
CA PRO A 140 8.14 -3.09 -4.64
C PRO A 140 9.51 -2.50 -4.32
N TRP A 141 10.05 -1.65 -5.20
CA TRP A 141 11.41 -1.11 -5.10
C TRP A 141 11.45 0.18 -4.28
N HIS A 142 12.56 0.40 -3.57
CA HIS A 142 12.71 1.55 -2.67
C HIS A 142 13.32 2.78 -3.32
N SER A 143 12.97 3.98 -2.84
CA SER A 143 13.62 5.22 -3.25
C SER A 143 13.72 6.23 -2.12
N LYS A 144 14.79 7.03 -2.13
CA LYS A 144 14.98 8.11 -1.15
C LYS A 144 13.92 9.22 -1.29
N LYS A 145 13.40 9.48 -2.49
CA LYS A 145 12.41 10.54 -2.78
C LYS A 145 11.51 10.20 -3.97
N TRP A 146 10.83 9.05 -3.98
CA TRP A 146 9.80 8.79 -4.99
C TRP A 146 8.65 9.80 -4.86
N LYS A 147 8.26 10.45 -5.96
CA LYS A 147 7.28 11.57 -5.92
C LYS A 147 5.94 11.28 -6.56
N ALA A 148 5.84 10.34 -7.51
CA ALA A 148 4.58 9.95 -8.14
C ALA A 148 4.78 8.72 -9.04
N LEU A 149 3.71 7.97 -9.29
CA LEU A 149 3.69 7.02 -10.40
C LEU A 149 3.81 7.76 -11.73
N LYS A 150 4.57 7.20 -12.67
CA LYS A 150 4.64 7.69 -14.05
C LYS A 150 3.27 7.52 -14.75
N LYS A 151 3.16 8.06 -15.97
CA LYS A 151 2.08 7.68 -16.89
C LYS A 151 2.03 6.16 -16.99
N ILE A 152 0.86 5.58 -16.75
CA ILE A 152 0.68 4.14 -16.76
C ILE A 152 0.74 3.66 -18.21
N SER A 153 1.79 2.92 -18.56
CA SER A 153 1.89 2.23 -19.83
C SER A 153 0.94 1.02 -19.86
N PRO A 154 0.59 0.48 -21.04
CA PRO A 154 -0.21 -0.75 -21.12
C PRO A 154 0.43 -1.93 -20.36
N GLU A 155 1.76 -2.04 -20.42
CA GLU A 155 2.51 -3.05 -19.69
C GLU A 155 2.38 -2.85 -18.17
N LEU A 156 2.52 -1.61 -17.68
CA LEU A 156 2.38 -1.31 -16.25
C LEU A 156 0.95 -1.51 -15.76
N ASN A 157 -0.04 -1.18 -16.58
CA ASN A 157 -1.45 -1.44 -16.30
C ASN A 157 -1.70 -2.94 -16.13
N THR A 158 -1.12 -3.76 -17.01
CA THR A 158 -1.20 -5.23 -16.94
C THR A 158 -0.54 -5.75 -15.66
N TYR A 159 0.67 -5.27 -15.35
CA TYR A 159 1.36 -5.64 -14.11
C TYR A 159 0.52 -5.31 -12.87
N ILE A 160 -0.04 -4.10 -12.78
CA ILE A 160 -0.85 -3.67 -11.62
C ILE A 160 -2.11 -4.53 -11.50
N ARG A 161 -2.80 -4.80 -12.61
CA ARG A 161 -3.98 -5.68 -12.60
C ARG A 161 -3.63 -7.06 -12.06
N GLU A 162 -2.63 -7.71 -12.63
CA GLU A 162 -2.27 -9.10 -12.30
C GLU A 162 -1.60 -9.28 -10.93
N ASN A 163 -0.83 -8.29 -10.46
CA ASN A 163 0.01 -8.44 -9.27
C ASN A 163 -0.49 -7.64 -8.07
N VAL A 164 -1.55 -6.86 -8.25
CA VAL A 164 -2.17 -6.08 -7.19
C VAL A 164 -3.66 -6.38 -7.14
N PHE A 165 -4.42 -6.04 -8.17
CA PHE A 165 -5.88 -6.12 -8.08
C PHE A 165 -6.46 -7.53 -8.16
N ASP A 166 -5.91 -8.43 -8.97
CA ASP A 166 -6.29 -9.84 -8.98
C ASP A 166 -6.05 -10.48 -7.60
N ILE A 167 -4.89 -10.18 -7.01
CA ILE A 167 -4.50 -10.71 -5.70
C ILE A 167 -5.40 -10.18 -4.59
N ILE A 168 -5.74 -8.88 -4.63
CA ILE A 168 -6.72 -8.29 -3.72
C ILE A 168 -8.08 -8.97 -3.88
N SER A 169 -8.47 -9.29 -5.12
CA SER A 169 -9.78 -9.89 -5.39
C SER A 169 -9.94 -11.26 -4.76
N GLU A 170 -8.84 -12.01 -4.63
CA GLU A 170 -8.82 -13.25 -3.85
C GLU A 170 -8.66 -12.99 -2.34
N ALA A 171 -7.69 -12.16 -1.95
CA ALA A 171 -7.33 -11.93 -0.54
C ALA A 171 -8.45 -11.25 0.27
N ILE A 172 -9.31 -10.46 -0.35
CA ILE A 172 -10.42 -9.78 0.33
C ILE A 172 -11.41 -10.77 0.96
N ASN A 173 -11.48 -12.00 0.44
CA ASN A 173 -12.31 -13.07 1.02
C ASN A 173 -11.80 -13.53 2.39
N TYR A 174 -10.52 -13.33 2.68
CA TYR A 174 -9.90 -13.63 3.97
C TYR A 174 -9.74 -12.40 4.87
N SER A 175 -9.81 -11.18 4.30
CA SER A 175 -9.77 -9.93 5.07
C SER A 175 -10.98 -9.77 5.98
N ALA A 176 -10.77 -9.41 7.25
CA ALA A 176 -11.88 -9.15 8.17
C ALA A 176 -12.69 -7.89 7.79
N MET A 177 -12.00 -6.81 7.41
CA MET A 177 -12.64 -5.52 7.12
C MET A 177 -13.43 -5.49 5.79
N LYS A 178 -13.14 -6.39 4.83
CA LYS A 178 -13.75 -6.45 3.48
C LYS A 178 -13.64 -5.18 2.61
N THR A 179 -12.99 -4.13 3.11
CA THR A 179 -12.62 -2.91 2.39
C THR A 179 -11.09 -2.83 2.25
N VAL A 180 -10.61 -2.34 1.11
CA VAL A 180 -9.19 -2.04 0.89
C VAL A 180 -8.88 -0.60 1.30
N LEU A 181 -7.79 -0.38 2.02
CA LEU A 181 -7.36 0.93 2.47
C LEU A 181 -6.19 1.47 1.64
N SER A 182 -6.23 2.75 1.28
CA SER A 182 -5.12 3.41 0.59
C SER A 182 -4.92 4.85 1.03
N VAL A 183 -3.67 5.31 1.04
CA VAL A 183 -3.30 6.69 1.43
C VAL A 183 -2.47 7.35 0.35
N GLY A 184 -2.98 8.44 -0.23
CA GLY A 184 -2.23 9.29 -1.15
C GLY A 184 -3.00 9.64 -2.42
N LYS A 185 -2.67 10.80 -3.00
CA LYS A 185 -3.35 11.29 -4.21
C LYS A 185 -3.12 10.37 -5.40
N THR A 186 -1.98 9.69 -5.43
CA THR A 186 -1.64 8.74 -6.48
C THR A 186 -2.67 7.61 -6.61
N TYR A 187 -3.28 7.13 -5.52
CA TYR A 187 -4.37 6.15 -5.61
C TYR A 187 -5.67 6.74 -6.12
N TYR A 188 -6.01 7.94 -5.67
CA TYR A 188 -7.15 8.67 -6.23
C TYR A 188 -7.02 8.79 -7.75
N ASP A 189 -5.83 9.17 -8.21
CA ASP A 189 -5.53 9.32 -9.63
C ASP A 189 -5.56 7.97 -10.37
N LEU A 190 -5.04 6.90 -9.75
CA LEU A 190 -5.13 5.53 -10.27
C LEU A 190 -6.58 5.08 -10.46
N PHE A 191 -7.42 5.20 -9.42
CA PHE A 191 -8.81 4.78 -9.48
C PHE A 191 -9.63 5.63 -10.45
N SER A 192 -9.19 6.84 -10.76
CA SER A 192 -9.81 7.68 -11.79
C SER A 192 -9.52 7.22 -13.23
N LEU A 193 -8.61 6.26 -13.44
CA LEU A 193 -8.30 5.75 -14.77
C LEU A 193 -9.36 4.73 -15.21
N GLU A 194 -10.02 5.02 -16.34
CA GLU A 194 -11.03 4.13 -16.92
C GLU A 194 -10.48 2.71 -17.18
N SER A 195 -9.19 2.60 -17.55
CA SER A 195 -8.51 1.32 -17.82
C SER A 195 -8.42 0.40 -16.61
N LEU A 196 -8.65 0.91 -15.39
CA LEU A 196 -8.64 0.15 -14.15
C LEU A 196 -10.05 -0.20 -13.64
N GLY A 197 -11.11 0.27 -14.31
CA GLY A 197 -12.46 -0.25 -14.09
C GLY A 197 -13.11 0.13 -12.76
N PHE A 198 -12.73 1.27 -12.19
CA PHE A 198 -13.34 1.76 -10.95
C PHE A 198 -14.51 2.71 -11.21
N GLU A 199 -15.46 2.73 -10.29
CA GLU A 199 -16.49 3.75 -10.16
C GLU A 199 -16.32 4.48 -8.82
N LYS A 200 -16.34 5.82 -8.84
CA LYS A 200 -16.33 6.61 -7.62
C LYS A 200 -17.74 6.61 -7.04
N LEU A 201 -17.90 6.10 -5.82
CA LEU A 201 -19.19 6.10 -5.11
C LEU A 201 -19.43 7.43 -4.40
N ILE A 202 -18.38 7.95 -3.73
CA ILE A 202 -18.46 9.21 -3.01
C ILE A 202 -17.08 9.87 -2.91
N GLU A 203 -17.08 11.20 -2.85
CA GLU A 203 -15.92 12.02 -2.53
C GLU A 203 -16.31 13.09 -1.51
N ILE A 204 -15.52 13.18 -0.45
CA ILE A 204 -15.73 14.12 0.65
C ILE A 204 -14.51 15.04 0.71
N THR A 205 -14.79 16.33 0.63
CA THR A 205 -13.83 17.42 0.54
C THR A 205 -14.15 18.47 1.61
N PRO A 206 -13.25 19.43 1.86
CA PRO A 206 -13.54 20.56 2.74
C PRO A 206 -14.72 21.42 2.28
N ASP A 207 -15.13 21.31 1.01
CA ASP A 207 -16.16 22.15 0.42
C ASP A 207 -17.56 21.51 0.50
N ASN A 208 -17.65 20.17 0.60
CA ASN A 208 -18.93 19.44 0.63
C ASN A 208 -19.17 18.63 1.91
N TYR A 209 -18.22 18.63 2.87
CA TYR A 209 -18.30 17.73 4.03
C TYR A 209 -19.59 17.89 4.82
N SER A 210 -20.10 19.11 5.03
CA SER A 210 -21.28 19.36 5.85
C SER A 210 -22.57 18.76 5.28
N GLU A 211 -22.60 18.50 3.97
CA GLU A 211 -23.75 17.88 3.29
C GLU A 211 -23.73 16.36 3.40
N ILE A 212 -22.54 15.76 3.57
CA ILE A 212 -22.32 14.31 3.54
C ILE A 212 -22.12 13.74 4.94
N VAL A 213 -21.34 14.46 5.74
CA VAL A 213 -20.89 14.10 7.07
C VAL A 213 -21.31 15.22 8.00
N ASN A 214 -22.32 14.96 8.84
CA ASN A 214 -22.77 15.93 9.85
C ASN A 214 -21.80 15.99 11.06
N LEU A 215 -20.51 16.15 10.77
CA LEU A 215 -19.40 16.21 11.72
C LEU A 215 -18.53 17.43 11.40
N GLY A 216 -17.86 17.96 12.42
CA GLY A 216 -16.94 19.09 12.23
C GLY A 216 -15.71 18.71 11.40
N TRP A 217 -15.31 19.60 10.49
CA TRP A 217 -14.10 19.38 9.69
C TRP A 217 -12.85 19.95 10.38
N PRO A 218 -11.79 19.15 10.59
CA PRO A 218 -10.58 19.62 11.27
C PRO A 218 -9.94 20.85 10.60
N LYS A 219 -9.57 21.83 11.43
CA LYS A 219 -8.86 23.04 10.99
C LYS A 219 -7.34 22.89 11.15
N ASN A 220 -6.59 23.64 10.34
CA ASN A 220 -5.14 23.77 10.45
C ASN A 220 -4.76 24.87 11.46
N LYS A 221 -3.46 25.07 11.70
CA LYS A 221 -2.93 26.09 12.63
C LYS A 221 -3.32 27.54 12.30
N LYS A 222 -3.87 27.80 11.12
CA LYS A 222 -4.35 29.12 10.67
C LYS A 222 -5.88 29.22 10.73
N GLU A 223 -6.55 28.31 11.47
CA GLU A 223 -8.01 28.23 11.58
C GLU A 223 -8.76 28.00 10.26
N GLN A 224 -8.05 27.55 9.22
CA GLN A 224 -8.64 27.19 7.93
C GLN A 224 -8.92 25.70 7.87
N LEU A 225 -9.95 25.29 7.15
CA LEU A 225 -10.25 23.88 6.93
C LEU A 225 -9.03 23.13 6.36
N SER A 226 -8.72 21.98 6.95
CA SER A 226 -7.59 21.17 6.53
C SER A 226 -7.85 20.57 5.16
N LYS A 227 -6.87 20.65 4.25
CA LYS A 227 -6.95 20.09 2.89
C LYS A 227 -6.71 18.58 2.86
N ARG A 228 -7.63 17.83 3.47
CA ARG A 228 -7.74 16.37 3.37
C ARG A 228 -8.91 16.04 2.46
N PHE A 229 -8.87 14.88 1.84
CA PHE A 229 -9.90 14.37 0.95
C PHE A 229 -10.12 12.90 1.27
N PHE A 230 -11.36 12.46 1.17
CA PHE A 230 -11.75 11.06 1.32
C PHE A 230 -12.58 10.64 0.11
N SER A 231 -12.44 9.38 -0.29
CA SER A 231 -13.23 8.83 -1.39
C SER A 231 -13.44 7.33 -1.20
N ILE A 232 -14.62 6.85 -1.58
CA ILE A 232 -14.87 5.42 -1.75
C ILE A 232 -14.99 5.14 -3.24
N TRP A 233 -14.26 4.12 -3.67
CA TRP A 233 -14.30 3.60 -5.02
C TRP A 233 -14.77 2.15 -4.98
N LYS A 234 -15.45 1.72 -6.04
CA LYS A 234 -15.84 0.33 -6.22
C LYS A 234 -15.25 -0.17 -7.53
N HIS A 235 -14.60 -1.33 -7.49
CA HIS A 235 -14.17 -2.00 -8.72
C HIS A 235 -15.41 -2.60 -9.38
N LYS A 236 -15.70 -2.21 -10.63
CA LYS A 236 -16.98 -2.52 -11.29
C LYS A 236 -17.21 -4.02 -11.47
N GLU A 237 -16.16 -4.77 -11.75
CA GLU A 237 -16.24 -6.21 -12.03
C GLU A 237 -16.37 -7.04 -10.75
N THR A 238 -15.61 -6.71 -9.71
CA THR A 238 -15.53 -7.52 -8.48
C THR A 238 -16.42 -7.00 -7.36
N GLY A 239 -16.92 -5.78 -7.47
CA GLY A 239 -17.73 -5.13 -6.44
C GLY A 239 -16.95 -4.68 -5.20
N ILE A 240 -15.64 -4.93 -5.14
CA ILE A 240 -14.78 -4.62 -3.99
C ILE A 240 -14.68 -3.11 -3.81
N LYS A 241 -14.76 -2.68 -2.55
CA LYS A 241 -14.68 -1.27 -2.16
C LYS A 241 -13.28 -0.89 -1.67
N TYR A 242 -12.88 0.32 -2.04
CA TYR A 242 -11.58 0.90 -1.77
C TYR A 242 -11.80 2.26 -1.11
N PHE A 243 -11.36 2.37 0.14
CA PHE A 243 -11.28 3.63 0.85
C PHE A 243 -9.94 4.29 0.56
N ASN A 244 -9.98 5.51 0.03
CA ASN A 244 -8.79 6.31 -0.20
C ASN A 244 -8.85 7.65 0.52
N THR A 245 -7.74 8.05 1.12
CA THR A 245 -7.58 9.37 1.74
C THR A 245 -6.28 10.04 1.32
N TYR A 246 -6.31 11.35 1.06
CA TYR A 246 -5.10 12.08 0.68
C TYR A 246 -5.13 13.56 1.06
N SER A 247 -3.94 14.18 1.04
CA SER A 247 -3.71 15.61 1.22
C SER A 247 -2.64 15.99 0.24
N PHE A 248 -2.72 17.19 -0.33
CA PHE A 248 -1.74 17.62 -1.32
C PHE A 248 -0.30 17.55 -0.77
N GLY A 249 0.58 16.89 -1.52
CA GLY A 249 2.01 16.80 -1.19
C GLY A 249 2.37 15.85 -0.04
N SER A 250 1.43 15.04 0.46
CA SER A 250 1.69 14.10 1.56
C SER A 250 0.94 12.78 1.39
N ASN A 251 1.68 11.68 1.52
CA ASN A 251 1.14 10.32 1.64
C ASN A 251 1.03 9.90 3.11
N THR A 252 0.97 10.86 4.03
CA THR A 252 0.80 10.55 5.45
C THR A 252 -0.65 10.16 5.73
N PRO A 253 -0.88 9.12 6.55
CA PRO A 253 -2.22 8.76 7.01
C PRO A 253 -2.86 9.90 7.83
N PRO A 254 -4.20 9.95 7.91
CA PRO A 254 -4.90 10.86 8.80
C PRO A 254 -4.47 10.71 10.27
N SER A 255 -4.39 11.84 10.98
CA SER A 255 -4.21 11.87 12.43
C SER A 255 -5.51 11.56 13.18
N ASP A 256 -5.43 11.36 14.50
CA ASP A 256 -6.53 10.92 15.36
C ASP A 256 -7.78 11.84 15.30
N ASN A 257 -7.61 13.13 15.00
CA ASN A 257 -8.71 14.09 14.81
C ASN A 257 -9.59 13.80 13.57
N TRP A 258 -9.22 12.85 12.73
CA TRP A 258 -10.03 12.39 11.60
C TRP A 258 -10.79 11.09 11.91
N ASN A 259 -10.59 10.45 13.07
CA ASN A 259 -11.14 9.13 13.35
C ASN A 259 -12.68 9.09 13.23
N GLU A 260 -13.40 10.08 13.75
CA GLU A 260 -14.86 10.13 13.64
C GLU A 260 -15.33 10.20 12.18
N ILE A 261 -14.72 11.07 11.37
CA ILE A 261 -15.05 11.20 9.94
C ILE A 261 -14.74 9.89 9.20
N GLN A 262 -13.57 9.29 9.44
CA GLN A 262 -13.17 8.05 8.77
C GLN A 262 -14.10 6.89 9.14
N ASN A 263 -14.40 6.72 10.41
CA ASN A 263 -15.27 5.64 10.89
C ASN A 263 -16.70 5.83 10.40
N TYR A 264 -17.19 7.07 10.32
CA TYR A 264 -18.46 7.36 9.66
C TYR A 264 -18.45 6.93 8.20
N ILE A 265 -17.41 7.29 7.44
CA ILE A 265 -17.32 6.96 6.02
C ILE A 265 -17.30 5.44 5.81
N LEU A 266 -16.45 4.75 6.57
CA LEU A 266 -16.31 3.30 6.47
C LEU A 266 -17.63 2.60 6.83
N LYS A 267 -18.24 2.97 7.96
CA LYS A 267 -19.50 2.37 8.40
C LYS A 267 -20.65 2.54 7.39
N ASN A 268 -20.73 3.68 6.70
CA ASN A 268 -21.88 4.01 5.86
C ASN A 268 -21.65 3.72 4.37
N TYR A 269 -20.40 3.67 3.91
CA TYR A 269 -20.10 3.60 2.48
C TYR A 269 -19.14 2.47 2.11
N SER A 270 -18.37 1.90 3.04
CA SER A 270 -17.36 0.88 2.72
C SER A 270 -17.84 -0.56 2.75
#